data_AF-A0AAJ6CHR2-F1
#
_entry.id   AF-A0AAJ6CHR2-F1
#
_cell.length_a   1.000
_cell.length_b   1.000
_cell.length_c   1.000
_cell.angle_alpha   90.00
_cell.angle_beta   90.00
_cell.angle_gamma   90.00
#
_symmetry.space_group_name_H-M   'P 1'
#
loop_
_entity.id
_entity.type
_entity.pdbx_description
1 polymer ?
#
loop_
_entity_poly.entity_id
_entity_poly.type
_entity_poly.pdbx_seq_one_letter_code
_entity_poly.pdbx_strand_id
1 'polypeptide(L)'
;MLNSKNVEPQNIPLAIDNISDDSVSRDYHAETSDDNDDSDQASEPDQESMGNLTFSKIDENAKLDAPISRVFYVNSKSDLFYGFKKLSNDADFSGSLWTSIIPCLSLRGLGKAIATSPTLRHKVLLLNSSHDRETRGMTATDFVMAITRSLNRIQQNSNDHKETNEYPVHTLVTHVVYLRQSKIAMDVSELKVENVDADDKFTETCMLNDN
;
A
#
# COMPACT_ATOMS: atom_id res chain seq x y z
N MET A 1 15.80 -46.54 -44.89
CA MET A 1 16.39 -45.34 -44.26
C MET A 1 15.25 -44.37 -44.05
N LEU A 2 14.81 -43.93 -42.87
CA LEU A 2 15.38 -43.86 -41.51
C LEU A 2 14.29 -44.20 -40.48
N ASN A 3 14.71 -44.78 -39.36
CA ASN A 3 13.87 -45.23 -38.25
C ASN A 3 13.75 -44.10 -37.22
N SER A 4 12.54 -43.57 -36.97
CA SER A 4 12.30 -42.59 -35.90
C SER A 4 12.26 -43.32 -34.55
N LYS A 5 13.31 -43.13 -33.74
CA LYS A 5 13.36 -43.62 -32.36
C LYS A 5 12.52 -42.72 -31.45
N ASN A 6 11.62 -43.35 -30.72
CA ASN A 6 10.86 -42.79 -29.62
C ASN A 6 11.83 -42.50 -28.46
N VAL A 7 11.87 -41.27 -27.93
CA VAL A 7 12.69 -40.89 -26.77
C VAL A 7 11.76 -40.60 -25.60
N GLU A 8 11.84 -41.46 -24.59
CA GLU A 8 11.15 -41.39 -23.30
C GLU A 8 11.85 -40.33 -22.40
N PRO A 9 11.12 -39.51 -21.61
CA PRO A 9 11.74 -38.53 -20.73
C PRO A 9 12.38 -39.20 -19.51
N GLN A 10 13.67 -38.89 -19.30
CA GLN A 10 14.46 -39.35 -18.17
C GLN A 10 14.05 -38.64 -16.88
N ASN A 11 13.76 -39.44 -15.85
CA ASN A 11 13.45 -39.04 -14.48
C ASN A 11 14.72 -38.51 -13.79
N ILE A 12 14.75 -37.24 -13.39
CA ILE A 12 15.87 -36.67 -12.60
C ILE A 12 15.51 -36.76 -11.11
N PRO A 13 16.31 -37.44 -10.26
CA PRO A 13 16.05 -37.49 -8.82
C PRO A 13 16.33 -36.14 -8.16
N LEU A 14 15.39 -35.65 -7.35
CA LEU A 14 15.63 -34.57 -6.39
C LEU A 14 16.47 -35.12 -5.23
N ALA A 15 17.76 -34.77 -5.19
CA ALA A 15 18.58 -34.95 -4.01
C ALA A 15 18.13 -33.92 -2.95
N ILE A 16 17.59 -34.44 -1.85
CA ILE A 16 17.26 -33.67 -0.65
C ILE A 16 18.44 -33.88 0.28
N ASP A 17 19.35 -32.91 0.34
CA ASP A 17 20.43 -32.95 1.33
C ASP A 17 19.87 -32.48 2.69
N ASN A 18 19.82 -33.45 3.61
CA ASN A 18 19.57 -33.25 5.03
C ASN A 18 20.67 -32.38 5.63
N ILE A 19 20.35 -31.15 6.02
CA ILE A 19 21.17 -30.38 6.96
C ILE A 19 20.53 -30.49 8.33
N SER A 20 21.24 -31.23 9.16
CA SER A 20 20.98 -31.51 10.56
C SER A 20 20.96 -30.24 11.42
N ASP A 21 19.96 -30.24 12.29
CA ASP A 21 19.76 -29.42 13.48
C ASP A 21 21.02 -29.41 14.36
N ASP A 22 21.55 -28.22 14.68
CA ASP A 22 22.54 -28.06 15.75
C ASP A 22 22.19 -26.82 16.58
N SER A 23 21.58 -27.11 17.71
CA SER A 23 21.21 -26.19 18.77
C SER A 23 22.45 -25.66 19.48
N VAL A 24 22.72 -24.35 19.39
CA VAL A 24 23.68 -23.69 20.27
C VAL A 24 22.95 -22.64 21.11
N SER A 25 22.64 -23.05 22.33
CA SER A 25 22.31 -22.20 23.47
C SER A 25 23.39 -21.13 23.65
N ARG A 26 23.00 -19.86 23.80
CA ARG A 26 23.89 -18.81 24.30
C ARG A 26 23.37 -18.30 25.63
N ASP A 27 24.13 -18.64 26.66
CA ASP A 27 23.93 -18.31 28.05
C ASP A 27 24.05 -16.80 28.31
N TYR A 28 23.20 -16.33 29.22
CA TYR A 28 23.30 -15.03 29.84
C TYR A 28 24.52 -14.99 30.77
N HIS A 29 25.48 -14.11 30.50
CA HIS A 29 26.50 -13.74 31.47
C HIS A 29 26.44 -12.23 31.74
N ALA A 30 25.96 -11.90 32.94
CA ALA A 30 26.17 -10.61 33.56
C ALA A 30 27.56 -10.61 34.19
N GLU A 31 28.41 -9.65 33.83
CA GLU A 31 29.59 -9.29 34.61
C GLU A 31 29.68 -7.77 34.75
N THR A 32 29.70 -7.37 36.01
CA THR A 32 30.08 -6.06 36.53
C THR A 32 31.59 -5.92 36.50
N SER A 33 32.12 -4.74 36.17
CA SER A 33 33.43 -4.31 36.67
C SER A 33 33.54 -2.78 36.69
N ASP A 34 34.12 -2.32 37.79
CA ASP A 34 34.31 -0.95 38.25
C ASP A 34 35.36 -0.12 37.48
N ASP A 35 35.18 1.19 37.59
CA ASP A 35 36.14 2.29 37.69
C ASP A 35 37.28 2.46 36.67
N ASN A 36 37.25 3.59 35.95
CA ASN A 36 38.35 4.56 35.96
C ASN A 36 37.85 5.97 35.66
N ASP A 37 38.39 6.90 36.44
CA ASP A 37 38.10 8.33 36.51
C ASP A 37 39.05 9.14 35.59
N ASP A 38 38.59 10.33 35.25
CA ASP A 38 39.34 11.57 34.98
C ASP A 38 39.72 12.02 33.54
N SER A 39 39.30 13.28 33.31
CA SER A 39 39.85 14.36 32.46
C SER A 39 39.36 14.57 31.01
N ASP A 40 38.67 15.71 30.87
CA ASP A 40 38.15 16.37 29.67
C ASP A 40 39.23 16.79 28.65
N GLN A 41 38.99 16.48 27.37
CA GLN A 41 39.32 17.39 26.26
C GLN A 41 38.26 17.27 25.14
N ALA A 42 37.42 18.30 25.07
CA ALA A 42 36.48 18.53 23.98
C ALA A 42 37.24 18.75 22.66
N SER A 43 37.13 17.79 21.75
CA SER A 43 37.31 18.02 20.32
C SER A 43 35.95 17.80 19.68
N GLU A 44 35.34 18.90 19.23
CA GLU A 44 34.11 18.91 18.42
C GLU A 44 34.31 17.96 17.23
N PRO A 45 33.53 16.87 17.10
CA PRO A 45 33.51 16.14 15.85
C PRO A 45 32.68 16.97 14.87
N ASP A 46 33.30 17.33 13.75
CA ASP A 46 32.62 17.89 12.57
C ASP A 46 31.30 17.15 12.39
N GLN A 47 30.19 17.90 12.42
CA GLN A 47 28.89 17.38 12.05
C GLN A 47 28.91 17.06 10.55
N GLU A 48 29.50 15.92 10.21
CA GLU A 48 29.13 15.19 9.02
C GLU A 48 27.63 15.02 9.11
N SER A 49 26.93 15.77 8.26
CA SER A 49 25.49 15.69 8.08
C SER A 49 25.16 14.22 7.82
N MET A 50 24.75 13.51 8.88
CA MET A 50 24.12 12.20 8.81
C MET A 50 22.70 12.38 8.26
N GLY A 51 22.61 13.00 7.09
CA GLY A 51 21.42 13.08 6.29
C GLY A 51 20.98 11.65 6.06
N ASN A 52 19.85 11.29 6.66
CA ASN A 52 19.15 10.02 6.55
C ASN A 52 19.60 8.89 7.51
N LEU A 53 20.64 9.04 8.33
CA LEU A 53 21.14 7.95 9.21
C LEU A 53 20.77 8.09 10.70
N THR A 54 20.21 9.23 11.12
CA THR A 54 19.79 9.43 12.51
C THR A 54 18.35 8.94 12.70
N PHE A 55 18.18 7.69 13.15
CA PHE A 55 16.89 7.16 13.58
C PHE A 55 16.64 7.52 15.05
N SER A 56 15.81 8.55 15.28
CA SER A 56 15.24 8.83 16.60
C SER A 56 13.76 8.46 16.61
N LYS A 57 13.30 7.69 17.61
CA LYS A 57 11.87 7.33 17.78
C LYS A 57 11.00 8.52 18.22
N ILE A 58 11.56 9.73 18.24
CA ILE A 58 10.92 10.92 18.82
C ILE A 58 9.95 11.56 17.81
N ASP A 59 10.09 11.25 16.52
CA ASP A 59 9.26 11.82 15.45
C ASP A 59 8.58 10.74 14.60
N GLU A 60 7.94 9.75 15.24
CA GLU A 60 7.20 8.68 14.53
C GLU A 60 6.09 9.23 13.60
N ASN A 61 5.69 10.48 13.82
CA ASN A 61 4.71 11.21 13.04
C ASN A 61 5.29 12.39 12.25
N ALA A 62 6.58 12.46 11.93
CA ALA A 62 7.10 13.47 11.00
C ALA A 62 6.41 13.30 9.64
N LYS A 63 6.02 14.38 8.95
CA LYS A 63 5.55 14.23 7.55
C LYS A 63 6.77 13.92 6.69
N LEU A 64 6.55 13.25 5.56
CA LEU A 64 7.59 13.20 4.53
C LEU A 64 7.94 14.62 4.06
N ASP A 65 9.20 14.82 3.67
CA ASP A 65 9.70 16.11 3.17
C ASP A 65 8.99 16.55 1.89
N ALA A 66 8.48 15.59 1.12
CA ALA A 66 7.71 15.82 -0.09
C ALA A 66 6.50 14.86 -0.17
N PRO A 67 5.38 15.31 -0.77
CA PRO A 67 4.25 14.44 -1.06
C PRO A 67 4.64 13.30 -2.01
N ILE A 68 4.04 12.12 -1.78
CA ILE A 68 4.20 10.99 -2.71
C ILE A 68 3.38 11.27 -3.96
N SER A 69 4.03 11.27 -5.13
CA SER A 69 3.35 11.39 -6.41
C SER A 69 2.94 10.03 -6.99
N ARG A 70 3.71 8.97 -6.70
CA ARG A 70 3.53 7.63 -7.26
C ARG A 70 4.35 6.56 -6.53
N VAL A 71 3.85 5.32 -6.53
CA VAL A 71 4.58 4.11 -6.10
C VAL A 71 4.83 3.19 -7.30
N PHE A 72 6.00 2.53 -7.31
CA PHE A 72 6.40 1.56 -8.32
C PHE A 72 6.83 0.24 -7.66
N TYR A 73 6.41 -0.89 -8.22
CA TYR A 73 6.95 -2.20 -7.85
C TYR A 73 8.11 -2.59 -8.77
N VAL A 74 9.32 -2.64 -8.20
CA VAL A 74 10.56 -2.92 -8.95
C VAL A 74 10.70 -4.41 -9.31
N ASN A 75 10.11 -5.32 -8.52
CA ASN A 75 10.19 -6.76 -8.76
C ASN A 75 8.81 -7.32 -9.11
N SER A 76 8.31 -6.97 -10.29
CA SER A 76 7.15 -7.65 -10.85
C SER A 76 7.66 -8.75 -11.78
N LYS A 77 7.48 -10.01 -11.40
CA LYS A 77 7.06 -10.99 -12.40
C LYS A 77 5.73 -10.45 -12.94
N SER A 78 5.85 -9.63 -13.98
CA SER A 78 4.83 -8.73 -14.54
C SER A 78 3.65 -9.46 -15.19
N ASP A 79 3.66 -10.79 -15.08
CA ASP A 79 2.61 -11.71 -15.49
C ASP A 79 1.72 -12.18 -14.34
N LEU A 80 1.71 -11.49 -13.19
CA LEU A 80 0.58 -11.54 -12.26
C LEU A 80 -0.65 -10.84 -12.90
N PHE A 81 -1.03 -11.30 -14.09
CA PHE A 81 -2.35 -11.13 -14.65
C PHE A 81 -3.27 -12.04 -13.83
N TYR A 82 -3.75 -11.51 -12.71
CA TYR A 82 -4.88 -12.13 -12.06
C TYR A 82 -6.06 -11.97 -13.02
N GLY A 83 -6.38 -13.03 -13.75
CA GLY A 83 -7.69 -13.15 -14.38
C GLY A 83 -8.72 -13.11 -13.25
N PHE A 84 -9.18 -11.91 -12.89
CA PHE A 84 -10.22 -11.70 -11.89
C PHE A 84 -11.51 -12.30 -12.46
N LYS A 85 -11.67 -13.62 -12.35
CA LYS A 85 -12.80 -14.34 -12.95
C LYS A 85 -14.13 -13.94 -12.30
N LYS A 86 -14.09 -13.37 -11.09
CA LYS A 86 -15.22 -12.76 -10.42
C LYS A 86 -14.71 -11.84 -9.31
N LEU A 87 -14.93 -10.54 -9.45
CA LEU A 87 -14.89 -9.65 -8.29
C LEU A 87 -16.18 -9.89 -7.49
N SER A 88 -16.12 -9.76 -6.17
CA SER A 88 -17.30 -9.72 -5.29
C SER A 88 -18.28 -8.64 -5.76
N ASN A 89 -19.48 -8.60 -5.19
CA ASN A 89 -20.42 -7.52 -5.51
C ASN A 89 -19.92 -6.14 -5.06
N ASP A 90 -18.99 -6.14 -4.11
CA ASP A 90 -18.40 -4.95 -3.51
C ASP A 90 -16.87 -5.02 -3.59
N ALA A 91 -16.24 -3.87 -3.82
CA ALA A 91 -14.79 -3.67 -3.73
C ALA A 91 -14.51 -2.64 -2.64
N ASP A 92 -13.86 -3.08 -1.58
CA ASP A 92 -13.56 -2.25 -0.42
C ASP A 92 -12.07 -1.85 -0.42
N PHE A 93 -11.82 -0.54 -0.39
CA PHE A 93 -10.48 0.04 -0.27
C PHE A 93 -10.32 0.57 1.15
N SER A 94 -9.49 -0.10 1.96
CA SER A 94 -9.23 0.26 3.35
C SER A 94 -7.75 0.10 3.69
N GLY A 95 -7.22 0.99 4.54
CA GLY A 95 -5.83 0.97 4.99
C GLY A 95 -5.05 2.22 4.57
N SER A 96 -3.73 2.21 4.76
CA SER A 96 -2.86 3.31 4.32
C SER A 96 -2.87 3.45 2.81
N LEU A 97 -2.97 4.70 2.32
CA LEU A 97 -3.14 4.97 0.90
C LEU A 97 -1.96 4.46 0.07
N TRP A 98 -0.73 4.88 0.42
CA TRP A 98 0.46 4.64 -0.40
C TRP A 98 1.15 3.32 -0.10
N THR A 99 0.97 2.76 1.11
CA THR A 99 1.63 1.53 1.57
C THR A 99 0.73 0.31 1.67
N SER A 100 -0.58 0.45 1.45
CA SER A 100 -1.51 -0.69 1.40
C SER A 100 -2.41 -0.65 0.17
N ILE A 101 -3.26 0.39 0.05
CA ILE A 101 -4.28 0.46 -1.02
C ILE A 101 -3.60 0.49 -2.40
N ILE A 102 -2.76 1.49 -2.68
CA ILE A 102 -2.13 1.66 -3.99
C ILE A 102 -1.24 0.46 -4.39
N PRO A 103 -0.43 -0.13 -3.50
CA PRO A 103 0.25 -1.40 -3.76
C PRO A 103 -0.69 -2.52 -4.21
N CYS A 104 -1.82 -2.72 -3.54
CA CYS A 104 -2.82 -3.74 -3.93
C CYS A 104 -3.51 -3.43 -5.26
N LEU A 105 -3.62 -2.15 -5.62
CA LEU A 105 -4.16 -1.71 -6.91
C LEU A 105 -3.14 -1.78 -8.06
N SER A 106 -1.87 -2.05 -7.75
CA SER A 106 -0.74 -2.04 -8.70
C SER A 106 -0.69 -3.27 -9.64
N LEU A 107 -1.84 -3.78 -10.06
CA LEU A 107 -2.00 -5.00 -10.85
C LEU A 107 -2.55 -4.70 -12.26
N ARG A 108 -1.94 -5.32 -13.28
CA ARG A 108 -2.37 -5.15 -14.69
C ARG A 108 -3.79 -5.69 -14.87
N GLY A 109 -4.64 -4.90 -15.53
CA GLY A 109 -6.03 -5.26 -15.83
C GLY A 109 -7.01 -5.07 -14.67
N LEU A 110 -6.55 -4.77 -13.46
CA LEU A 110 -7.45 -4.55 -12.31
C LEU A 110 -8.32 -3.31 -12.49
N GLY A 111 -7.78 -2.20 -13.01
CA GLY A 111 -8.56 -1.00 -13.32
C GLY A 111 -9.70 -1.29 -14.30
N LYS A 112 -9.41 -2.01 -15.38
CA LYS A 112 -10.43 -2.49 -16.34
C LYS A 112 -11.46 -3.41 -15.68
N ALA A 113 -11.00 -4.36 -14.88
CA ALA A 113 -11.88 -5.31 -14.19
C ALA A 113 -12.84 -4.59 -13.22
N ILE A 114 -12.35 -3.61 -12.45
CA ILE A 114 -13.18 -2.80 -11.56
C ILE A 114 -14.16 -1.95 -12.38
N ALA A 115 -13.68 -1.21 -13.37
CA ALA A 115 -14.50 -0.27 -14.14
C ALA A 115 -15.63 -0.94 -14.92
N THR A 116 -15.35 -2.10 -15.53
CA THR A 116 -16.26 -2.79 -16.46
C THR A 116 -17.04 -3.94 -15.82
N SER A 117 -16.80 -4.25 -14.53
CA SER A 117 -17.49 -5.35 -13.86
C SER A 117 -19.00 -5.10 -13.78
N PRO A 118 -19.84 -6.03 -14.27
CA PRO A 118 -21.29 -5.93 -14.17
C PRO A 118 -21.81 -6.30 -12.77
N THR A 119 -20.99 -6.99 -11.96
CA THR A 119 -21.37 -7.44 -10.61
C THR A 119 -20.94 -6.47 -9.52
N LEU A 120 -19.89 -5.66 -9.75
CA LEU A 120 -19.43 -4.67 -8.78
C LEU A 120 -20.37 -3.47 -8.75
N ARG A 121 -21.21 -3.43 -7.71
CA ARG A 121 -22.17 -2.35 -7.47
C ARG A 121 -21.54 -1.24 -6.62
N HIS A 122 -20.79 -1.62 -5.59
CA HIS A 122 -20.15 -0.69 -4.68
C HIS A 122 -18.63 -0.81 -4.75
N LYS A 123 -17.96 0.34 -4.81
CA LYS A 123 -16.50 0.48 -4.93
C LYS A 123 -16.13 1.53 -3.90
N VAL A 124 -16.00 1.08 -2.66
CA VAL A 124 -16.08 1.92 -1.47
C VAL A 124 -14.68 2.21 -0.96
N LEU A 125 -14.34 3.49 -0.85
CA LEU A 125 -13.18 3.93 -0.08
C LEU A 125 -13.61 4.15 1.37
N LEU A 126 -13.03 3.37 2.29
CA LEU A 126 -13.11 3.64 3.72
C LEU A 126 -12.00 4.63 4.07
N LEU A 127 -12.36 5.90 4.23
CA LEU A 127 -11.40 6.97 4.46
C LEU A 127 -10.84 6.89 5.88
N ASN A 128 -9.52 7.00 6.00
CA ASN A 128 -8.86 7.05 7.30
C ASN A 128 -9.33 8.25 8.13
N SER A 129 -9.38 8.10 9.45
CA SER A 129 -9.79 9.18 10.37
C SER A 129 -8.69 10.22 10.62
N SER A 130 -7.47 9.96 10.20
CA SER A 130 -6.35 10.89 10.31
C SER A 130 -5.28 10.63 9.26
N HIS A 131 -4.48 11.67 8.99
CA HIS A 131 -3.28 11.54 8.18
C HIS A 131 -2.18 10.76 8.89
N ASP A 132 -1.51 9.89 8.12
CA ASP A 132 -0.18 9.38 8.43
C ASP A 132 0.90 10.34 7.87
N ARG A 133 2.17 9.92 7.95
CA ARG A 133 3.29 10.70 7.41
C ARG A 133 3.23 10.95 5.89
N GLU A 134 2.52 10.08 5.17
CA GLU A 134 2.51 9.98 3.71
C GLU A 134 1.39 10.81 3.08
N THR A 135 0.32 11.04 3.84
CA THR A 135 -0.93 11.64 3.36
C THR A 135 -1.21 13.03 3.91
N ARG A 136 -0.30 13.60 4.71
CA ARG A 136 -0.45 14.95 5.28
C ARG A 136 -0.77 15.99 4.21
N GLY A 137 -1.88 16.71 4.40
CA GLY A 137 -2.34 17.78 3.52
C GLY A 137 -3.17 17.30 2.33
N MET A 138 -3.43 16.00 2.20
CA MET A 138 -4.37 15.46 1.21
C MET A 138 -5.81 15.63 1.67
N THR A 139 -6.71 15.95 0.77
CA THR A 139 -8.16 15.91 1.00
C THR A 139 -8.72 14.52 0.70
N ALA A 140 -9.99 14.26 1.04
CA ALA A 140 -10.68 13.04 0.60
C ALA A 140 -10.71 12.91 -0.93
N THR A 141 -10.90 14.02 -1.65
CA THR A 141 -10.81 14.08 -3.11
C THR A 141 -9.43 13.63 -3.59
N ASP A 142 -8.35 14.07 -2.94
CA ASP A 142 -6.99 13.65 -3.30
C ASP A 142 -6.77 12.14 -3.13
N PHE A 143 -7.36 11.50 -2.12
CA PHE A 143 -7.32 10.05 -1.95
C PHE A 143 -8.00 9.34 -3.13
N VAL A 144 -9.21 9.78 -3.49
CA VAL A 144 -9.97 9.23 -4.63
C VAL A 144 -9.20 9.42 -5.95
N MET A 145 -8.60 10.59 -6.15
CA MET A 145 -7.81 10.87 -7.35
C MET A 145 -6.51 10.07 -7.37
N ALA A 146 -5.84 9.85 -6.24
CA ALA A 146 -4.65 9.00 -6.17
C ALA A 146 -4.95 7.55 -6.55
N ILE A 147 -6.07 6.99 -6.07
CA ILE A 147 -6.57 5.66 -6.46
C ILE A 147 -6.87 5.61 -7.96
N THR A 148 -7.67 6.56 -8.46
CA THR A 148 -8.06 6.65 -9.87
C THR A 148 -6.85 6.74 -10.79
N ARG A 149 -5.91 7.64 -10.50
CA ARG A 149 -4.67 7.82 -11.27
C ARG A 149 -3.80 6.56 -11.24
N SER A 150 -3.74 5.86 -10.10
CA SER A 150 -2.93 4.65 -9.97
C SER A 150 -3.46 3.54 -10.88
N LEU A 151 -4.78 3.29 -10.84
CA LEU A 151 -5.45 2.28 -11.67
C LEU A 151 -5.35 2.59 -13.17
N ASN A 152 -5.58 3.85 -13.57
CA ASN A 152 -5.52 4.26 -14.98
C ASN A 152 -4.10 4.18 -15.57
N ARG A 153 -3.07 4.57 -14.81
CA ARG A 153 -1.67 4.52 -15.29
C ARG A 153 -1.18 3.10 -15.57
N ILE A 154 -1.63 2.13 -14.78
CA ILE A 154 -1.25 0.71 -14.98
C ILE A 154 -1.86 0.17 -16.26
N GLN A 155 -3.08 0.59 -16.60
CA GLN A 155 -3.76 0.23 -17.84
C GLN A 155 -3.01 0.79 -19.06
N GLN A 156 -2.61 2.07 -19.03
CA GLN A 156 -1.89 2.71 -20.14
C GLN A 156 -0.52 2.07 -20.44
N ASN A 157 0.12 1.47 -19.43
CA ASN A 157 1.39 0.77 -19.59
C ASN A 157 1.26 -0.63 -20.22
N SER A 158 0.05 -1.06 -20.60
CA SER A 158 -0.14 -2.27 -21.39
C SER A 158 -0.03 -1.92 -22.89
N ASN A 159 0.74 -2.70 -23.65
CA ASN A 159 0.99 -2.50 -25.10
C ASN A 159 -0.27 -2.69 -25.97
N ASP A 160 -1.46 -2.72 -25.37
CA ASP A 160 -2.73 -2.88 -26.07
C ASP A 160 -3.23 -1.49 -26.48
N HIS A 161 -2.65 -0.97 -27.56
CA HIS A 161 -2.86 0.39 -28.10
C HIS A 161 -4.29 0.71 -28.59
N LYS A 162 -5.30 -0.06 -28.18
CA LYS A 162 -6.71 0.11 -28.60
C LYS A 162 -7.64 0.68 -27.51
N GLU A 163 -7.28 0.62 -26.23
CA GLU A 163 -8.10 1.17 -25.14
C GLU A 163 -7.36 2.31 -24.43
N THR A 164 -7.31 3.48 -25.08
CA THR A 164 -6.61 4.68 -24.58
C THR A 164 -7.45 5.55 -23.64
N ASN A 165 -8.67 5.12 -23.28
CA ASN A 165 -9.53 5.93 -22.43
C ASN A 165 -9.21 5.66 -20.96
N GLU A 166 -8.83 6.72 -20.24
CA GLU A 166 -8.83 6.71 -18.79
C GLU A 166 -10.26 6.44 -18.29
N TYR A 167 -10.39 5.56 -17.30
CA TYR A 167 -11.65 5.30 -16.65
C TYR A 167 -12.03 6.52 -15.79
N PRO A 168 -13.26 7.07 -15.92
CA PRO A 168 -13.75 8.14 -15.05
C PRO A 168 -13.76 7.71 -13.58
N VAL A 169 -13.64 8.67 -12.67
CA VAL A 169 -13.55 8.44 -11.21
C VAL A 169 -14.68 7.52 -10.71
N HIS A 170 -15.94 7.86 -10.99
CA HIS A 170 -17.11 7.10 -10.54
C HIS A 170 -17.16 5.64 -11.03
N THR A 171 -16.42 5.29 -12.09
CA THR A 171 -16.33 3.90 -12.54
C THR A 171 -15.35 3.08 -11.70
N LEU A 172 -14.43 3.73 -10.98
CA LEU A 172 -13.41 3.08 -10.15
C LEU A 172 -13.71 3.19 -8.65
N VAL A 173 -14.24 4.33 -8.20
CA VAL A 173 -14.63 4.59 -6.82
C VAL A 173 -16.03 5.20 -6.86
N THR A 174 -17.00 4.58 -6.19
CA THR A 174 -18.40 5.06 -6.19
C THR A 174 -18.79 5.72 -4.87
N HIS A 175 -18.19 5.29 -3.75
CA HIS A 175 -18.55 5.78 -2.43
C HIS A 175 -17.30 6.08 -1.60
N VAL A 176 -17.38 7.13 -0.80
CA VAL A 176 -16.44 7.43 0.30
C VAL A 176 -17.20 7.36 1.61
N VAL A 177 -16.79 6.46 2.49
CA VAL A 177 -17.31 6.37 3.85
C VAL A 177 -16.26 6.97 4.79
N TYR A 178 -16.68 7.89 5.65
CA TYR A 178 -15.77 8.61 6.55
C TYR A 178 -16.39 8.83 7.93
N LEU A 179 -15.54 9.13 8.91
CA LEU A 179 -15.96 9.54 10.25
C LEU A 179 -16.09 11.06 10.31
N ARG A 180 -17.17 11.58 10.90
CA ARG A 180 -17.44 13.04 11.04
C ARG A 180 -16.29 13.82 11.67
N GLN A 181 -15.59 13.21 12.60
CA GLN A 181 -14.47 13.82 13.34
C GLN A 181 -13.11 13.46 12.73
N SER A 182 -13.07 13.11 11.44
CA SER A 182 -11.81 12.85 10.73
C SER A 182 -10.96 14.12 10.66
N LYS A 183 -9.64 13.95 10.80
CA LYS A 183 -8.65 15.01 10.56
C LYS A 183 -8.34 15.20 9.08
N ILE A 184 -8.90 14.36 8.21
CA ILE A 184 -8.80 14.50 6.75
C ILE A 184 -9.89 15.43 6.28
N ALA A 185 -9.52 16.50 5.57
CA ALA A 185 -10.46 17.46 5.02
C ALA A 185 -11.41 16.78 4.02
N MET A 186 -12.70 17.01 4.20
CA MET A 186 -13.78 16.40 3.42
C MET A 186 -14.62 17.48 2.76
N ASP A 187 -14.49 17.63 1.44
CA ASP A 187 -15.40 18.44 0.62
C ASP A 187 -16.34 17.52 -0.16
N VAL A 188 -17.57 17.39 0.34
CA VAL A 188 -18.61 16.56 -0.28
C VAL A 188 -19.00 17.08 -1.67
N SER A 189 -18.89 18.39 -1.90
CA SER A 189 -19.24 19.00 -3.18
C SER A 189 -18.24 18.61 -4.26
N GLU A 190 -16.94 18.60 -3.94
CA GLU A 190 -15.89 18.14 -4.86
C GLU A 190 -16.08 16.68 -5.26
N LEU A 191 -16.34 15.80 -4.29
CA LEU A 191 -16.60 14.38 -4.58
C LEU A 191 -17.87 14.17 -5.43
N LYS A 192 -18.90 15.00 -5.20
CA LYS A 192 -20.13 14.95 -5.99
C LYS A 192 -19.92 15.39 -7.44
N VAL A 193 -18.99 16.33 -7.71
CA VAL A 193 -18.60 16.70 -9.08
C VAL A 193 -18.01 15.48 -9.82
N GLU A 194 -17.28 14.62 -9.10
CA GLU A 194 -16.74 13.36 -9.63
C GLU A 194 -17.75 12.20 -9.63
N ASN A 195 -19.01 12.47 -9.27
CA ASN A 195 -20.10 11.49 -9.13
C ASN A 195 -19.75 10.37 -8.12
N VAL A 196 -19.16 10.77 -6.98
CA VAL A 196 -18.82 9.92 -5.84
C VAL A 196 -19.70 10.31 -4.66
N ASP A 197 -20.44 9.34 -4.12
CA ASP A 197 -21.30 9.55 -2.96
C ASP A 197 -20.46 9.53 -1.67
N ALA A 198 -20.74 10.46 -0.76
CA ALA A 198 -20.07 10.55 0.53
C ALA A 198 -21.06 10.29 1.67
N ASP A 199 -20.74 9.36 2.56
CA ASP A 199 -21.57 8.97 3.70
C ASP A 199 -20.74 9.02 4.99
N ASP A 200 -21.24 9.79 5.96
CA ASP A 200 -20.67 9.89 7.29
C ASP A 200 -21.29 8.84 8.22
N LYS A 201 -20.73 7.62 8.21
CA LYS A 201 -21.26 6.52 9.04
C LYS A 201 -20.99 6.74 10.52
N PHE A 202 -21.87 7.50 11.19
CA PHE A 202 -22.26 7.44 12.60
C PHE A 202 -23.37 8.49 12.82
N THR A 203 -24.62 8.14 12.48
CA THR A 203 -25.81 8.85 12.96
C THR A 203 -26.22 8.27 14.31
N GLU A 204 -26.03 9.07 15.36
CA GLU A 204 -26.79 9.10 16.63
C GLU A 204 -27.19 7.75 17.25
N THR A 205 -26.34 7.17 18.10
CA THR A 205 -26.79 6.31 19.22
C THR A 205 -25.94 6.40 20.50
N CYS A 206 -24.83 7.15 20.52
CA CYS A 206 -23.91 7.14 21.67
C CYS A 206 -23.75 8.48 22.43
N MET A 207 -24.58 9.50 22.20
CA MET A 207 -24.46 10.80 22.91
C MET A 207 -25.70 11.20 23.71
N LEU A 208 -26.55 10.25 24.09
CA LEU A 208 -27.62 10.47 25.07
C LEU A 208 -27.63 9.31 26.06
N ASN A 209 -26.76 9.38 27.07
CA ASN A 209 -26.96 8.82 28.41
C ASN A 209 -25.75 9.20 29.30
N ASP A 210 -25.59 10.49 29.56
CA ASP A 210 -24.93 10.95 30.79
C ASP A 210 -26.04 11.52 31.68
N ASN A 211 -26.43 10.71 32.67
CA ASN A 211 -27.28 11.14 33.81
C ASN A 211 -26.44 11.92 34.82
#